data_AF-A0AAE0KTG6-F1
#
_entry.id   AF-A0AAE0KTG6-F1
#
_cell.length_a   1.000
_cell.length_b   1.000
_cell.length_c   1.000
_cell.angle_alpha   90.00
_cell.angle_beta   90.00
_cell.angle_gamma   90.00
#
_symmetry.space_group_name_H-M   'P 1'
#
loop_
_entity.id
_entity.type
_entity.pdbx_description
1 polymer ?
#
loop_
_entity_poly.entity_id
_entity_poly.type
_entity_poly.pdbx_seq_one_letter_code
_entity_poly.pdbx_strand_id
1 'polypeptide(L)'
;MHEIERLTCLQDLDQFGSWQTDVKLWRRTWPVLDRDVILLEDYESADINGSCCIWSSSCVLAKFLELKSSDNAGLEGKRIVELGAGCGLVALTTAAHGANVVATERAECLPFLQRNIELNPFAATLPLRAE
;
A
#
# COMPACT_ATOMS: atom_id res chain seq x y z
N MET A 1 -14.04 10.23 7.94
CA MET A 1 -13.94 10.67 6.54
C MET A 1 -13.22 12.01 6.44
N HIS A 2 -13.77 13.12 6.92
CA HIS A 2 -13.18 14.47 6.75
C HIS A 2 -11.75 14.68 7.28
N GLU A 3 -11.32 13.96 8.33
CA GLU A 3 -9.97 14.10 8.88
C GLU A 3 -8.89 13.40 8.02
N ILE A 4 -9.25 12.30 7.36
CA ILE A 4 -8.37 11.60 6.42
C ILE A 4 -8.21 12.42 5.16
N GLU A 5 -9.31 12.99 4.63
CA GLU A 5 -9.28 13.91 3.49
C GLU A 5 -8.34 15.10 3.76
N ARG A 6 -8.38 15.64 4.99
CA ARG A 6 -7.55 16.77 5.41
C ARG A 6 -6.07 16.41 5.57
N LEU A 7 -5.75 15.19 6.02
CA LEU A 7 -4.37 14.74 6.26
C LEU A 7 -3.71 14.14 5.02
N THR A 8 -4.49 13.54 4.12
CA THR A 8 -4.01 12.79 2.94
C THR A 8 -4.26 13.49 1.61
N CYS A 9 -5.09 14.53 1.59
CA CYS A 9 -5.62 15.17 0.38
C CYS A 9 -6.48 14.25 -0.52
N LEU A 10 -6.79 13.01 -0.10
CA LEU A 10 -7.73 12.14 -0.80
C LEU A 10 -9.15 12.63 -0.55
N GLN A 11 -9.86 13.11 -1.58
CA GLN A 11 -11.18 13.69 -1.39
C GLN A 11 -12.29 12.65 -1.14
N ASP A 12 -12.04 11.37 -1.39
CA ASP A 12 -12.88 10.23 -1.04
C ASP A 12 -12.14 8.95 -1.48
N LEU A 13 -12.09 7.88 -0.67
CA LEU A 13 -11.56 6.60 -1.16
C LEU A 13 -12.48 6.00 -2.21
N ASP A 14 -13.79 6.25 -2.14
CA ASP A 14 -14.76 5.74 -3.12
C ASP A 14 -14.63 6.41 -4.50
N GLN A 15 -14.05 7.62 -4.57
CA GLN A 15 -13.84 8.35 -5.81
C GLN A 15 -12.44 8.14 -6.41
N PHE A 16 -11.54 7.48 -5.69
CA PHE A 16 -10.14 7.34 -6.07
C PHE A 16 -9.82 5.93 -6.58
N GLY A 17 -10.37 5.50 -7.70
CA GLY A 17 -10.08 4.17 -8.25
C GLY A 17 -10.90 3.83 -9.47
N SER A 18 -10.53 2.75 -10.14
CA SER A 18 -11.24 2.25 -11.31
C SER A 18 -11.50 0.76 -11.18
N TRP A 19 -12.76 0.37 -11.27
CA TRP A 19 -13.13 -1.04 -11.34
C TRP A 19 -12.54 -1.68 -12.61
N GLN A 20 -11.81 -2.77 -12.43
CA GLN A 20 -11.22 -3.55 -13.52
C GLN A 20 -12.10 -4.77 -13.77
N THR A 21 -12.77 -4.81 -14.93
CA THR A 21 -13.76 -5.85 -15.26
C THR A 21 -13.14 -7.21 -15.58
N ASP A 22 -11.91 -7.23 -16.07
CA ASP A 22 -11.12 -8.40 -16.43
C ASP A 22 -10.66 -9.19 -15.20
N VAL A 23 -10.24 -8.48 -14.16
CA VAL A 23 -9.75 -9.09 -12.91
C VAL A 23 -10.76 -9.05 -11.77
N LYS A 24 -11.88 -8.32 -11.94
CA LYS A 24 -12.92 -8.09 -10.93
C LYS A 24 -12.36 -7.53 -9.61
N LEU A 25 -11.49 -6.53 -9.73
CA LEU A 25 -10.86 -5.87 -8.58
C LEU A 25 -10.90 -4.35 -8.78
N TRP A 26 -10.88 -3.62 -7.68
CA TRP A 26 -10.70 -2.17 -7.71
C TRP A 26 -9.24 -1.83 -7.88
N ARG A 27 -8.88 -1.09 -8.94
CA ARG A 27 -7.52 -0.57 -9.09
C ARG A 27 -7.42 0.82 -8.49
N ARG A 28 -6.40 1.00 -7.65
CA ARG A 28 -6.03 2.25 -7.01
C ARG A 28 -4.65 2.68 -7.51
N THR A 29 -4.48 3.98 -7.67
CA THR A 29 -3.19 4.61 -7.95
C THR A 29 -2.88 5.47 -6.74
N TRP A 30 -1.66 5.40 -6.21
CA TRP A 30 -1.24 6.23 -5.10
C TRP A 30 0.06 6.94 -5.49
N PRO A 31 0.03 8.26 -5.71
CA PRO A 31 1.21 8.99 -6.15
C PRO A 31 2.23 9.09 -5.00
N VAL A 32 3.48 8.74 -5.28
CA VAL A 32 4.62 8.85 -4.36
C VAL A 32 5.82 9.39 -5.14
N LEU A 33 6.32 10.58 -4.76
CA LEU A 33 7.42 11.27 -5.45
C LEU A 33 7.13 11.44 -6.97
N ASP A 34 7.96 10.84 -7.82
CA ASP A 34 7.88 10.82 -9.28
C ASP A 34 7.27 9.52 -9.83
N ARG A 35 6.60 8.73 -8.99
CA ARG A 35 6.09 7.39 -9.31
C ARG A 35 4.67 7.21 -8.82
N ASP A 36 4.00 6.23 -9.44
CA ASP A 36 2.70 5.75 -9.01
C ASP A 36 2.84 4.37 -8.35
N VAL A 37 2.32 4.24 -7.14
CA VAL A 37 2.07 2.95 -6.50
C VAL A 37 0.72 2.42 -7.00
N ILE A 38 0.70 1.25 -7.63
CA ILE A 38 -0.53 0.63 -8.12
C ILE A 38 -0.97 -0.47 -7.17
N LEU A 39 -2.22 -0.42 -6.72
CA LEU A 39 -2.80 -1.38 -5.78
C LEU A 39 -4.11 -1.93 -6.35
N LEU A 40 -4.40 -3.18 -6.04
CA LEU A 40 -5.71 -3.79 -6.22
C LEU A 40 -6.38 -3.96 -4.86
N GLU A 41 -7.71 -3.77 -4.83
CA GLU A 41 -8.56 -4.09 -3.69
C GLU A 41 -9.63 -5.11 -4.04
N ASP A 42 -9.88 -6.03 -3.11
CA ASP A 42 -10.93 -7.04 -3.19
C ASP A 42 -11.90 -6.93 -1.99
N TYR A 43 -12.98 -6.17 -2.18
CA TYR A 43 -14.06 -6.06 -1.18
C TYR A 43 -14.94 -7.31 -1.09
N GLU A 44 -14.90 -8.20 -2.09
CA GLU A 44 -15.69 -9.43 -2.12
C GLU A 44 -14.99 -10.61 -1.44
N SER A 45 -13.69 -10.46 -1.12
CA SER A 45 -12.90 -11.44 -0.37
C SER A 45 -13.37 -11.58 1.09
N ALA A 46 -14.51 -12.25 1.28
CA ALA A 46 -15.12 -12.48 2.59
C ALA A 46 -14.20 -13.27 3.55
N ASP A 47 -13.27 -14.05 3.01
CA ASP A 47 -12.47 -15.03 3.77
C ASP A 47 -11.26 -14.43 4.49
N ILE A 48 -10.95 -13.15 4.27
CA ILE A 48 -9.71 -12.52 4.76
C ILE A 48 -9.92 -11.19 5.47
N ASN A 49 -11.10 -10.95 6.06
CA ASN A 49 -11.37 -9.84 6.97
C ASN A 49 -10.97 -8.44 6.43
N GLY A 50 -11.06 -8.23 5.12
CA GLY A 50 -10.68 -6.95 4.50
C GLY A 50 -9.17 -6.70 4.43
N SER A 51 -8.32 -7.72 4.64
CA SER A 51 -6.87 -7.63 4.42
C SER A 51 -6.52 -7.19 2.99
N CYS A 52 -7.38 -7.50 2.02
CA CYS A 52 -7.21 -7.08 0.63
C CYS A 52 -7.74 -5.68 0.32
N CYS A 53 -8.13 -4.91 1.32
CA CYS A 53 -8.60 -3.54 1.13
C CYS A 53 -7.59 -2.53 1.68
N ILE A 54 -7.63 -1.31 1.16
CA ILE A 54 -6.91 -0.17 1.71
C ILE A 54 -7.67 0.32 2.93
N TRP A 55 -7.00 0.34 4.07
CA TRP A 55 -7.56 0.87 5.30
C TRP A 55 -7.22 2.35 5.44
N SER A 56 -8.15 3.13 5.99
CA SER A 56 -7.97 4.55 6.25
C SER A 56 -6.68 4.89 7.00
N SER A 57 -6.28 4.06 7.97
CA SER A 57 -5.04 4.22 8.73
C SER A 57 -3.79 4.07 7.86
N SER A 58 -3.81 3.14 6.89
CA SER A 58 -2.70 2.93 5.95
C SER A 58 -2.47 4.16 5.05
N CYS A 59 -3.55 4.82 4.61
CA CYS A 59 -3.45 6.08 3.87
C CYS A 59 -2.80 7.20 4.70
N VAL A 60 -3.22 7.34 5.95
CA VAL A 60 -2.67 8.35 6.87
C VAL A 60 -1.20 8.08 7.14
N LEU A 61 -0.81 6.82 7.40
CA LEU A 61 0.58 6.44 7.66
C LEU A 61 1.45 6.62 6.41
N ALA A 62 1.00 6.19 5.23
CA ALA A 62 1.70 6.38 3.98
C ALA A 62 2.00 7.86 3.73
N LYS A 63 0.99 8.73 3.88
CA LYS A 63 1.19 10.18 3.69
C LYS A 63 2.10 10.79 4.74
N PHE A 64 1.95 10.38 6.01
CA PHE A 64 2.82 10.86 7.08
C PHE A 64 4.29 10.52 6.79
N LEU A 65 4.57 9.29 6.35
CA LEU A 65 5.93 8.85 6.02
C LEU A 65 6.47 9.58 4.78
N GLU A 66 5.65 9.85 3.77
CA GLU A 66 6.03 10.66 2.60
C GLU A 66 6.47 12.08 3.02
N LEU A 67 5.66 12.74 3.85
CA LEU A 67 5.97 14.08 4.38
C LEU A 67 7.26 14.06 5.21
N LYS A 68 7.43 13.09 6.10
CA LYS A 68 8.63 12.98 6.95
C LYS A 68 9.90 12.60 6.20
N SER A 69 9.77 11.88 5.08
CA SER A 69 10.90 11.54 4.22
C SER A 69 11.54 12.78 3.61
N SER A 70 10.72 13.81 3.32
CA SER A 70 11.17 15.06 2.70
C SER A 70 11.89 16.01 3.68
N ASP A 71 11.71 15.84 4.99
CA ASP A 71 12.07 16.85 5.99
C ASP A 71 13.49 16.75 6.58
N ASN A 72 14.21 15.60 6.49
CA ASN A 72 15.68 15.43 6.74
C ASN A 72 16.12 13.99 7.10
N ALA A 73 15.21 13.05 7.36
CA ALA A 73 15.59 11.69 7.81
C ALA A 73 15.56 10.61 6.71
N GLY A 74 14.91 10.89 5.58
CA GLY A 74 14.71 9.99 4.43
C GLY A 74 14.12 8.63 4.79
N LEU A 75 13.84 7.79 3.79
CA LEU A 75 13.63 6.34 3.99
C LEU A 75 14.63 5.49 3.20
N GLU A 76 15.37 6.12 2.27
CA GLU A 76 16.39 5.50 1.44
C GLU A 76 17.36 4.65 2.27
N GLY A 77 17.52 3.39 1.89
CA GLY A 77 18.41 2.41 2.52
C GLY A 77 17.97 1.92 3.90
N LYS A 78 16.93 2.48 4.53
CA LYS A 78 16.46 2.02 5.85
C LYS A 78 15.85 0.62 5.74
N ARG A 79 16.02 -0.17 6.79
CA ARG A 79 15.39 -1.51 6.90
C ARG A 79 14.07 -1.35 7.63
N ILE A 80 12.97 -1.74 6.99
CA ILE A 80 11.61 -1.62 7.52
C ILE A 80 10.97 -3.00 7.52
N VAL A 81 10.23 -3.31 8.58
CA VAL A 81 9.30 -4.43 8.61
C VAL A 81 7.90 -3.85 8.80
N GLU A 82 6.99 -4.14 7.89
CA GLU A 82 5.57 -3.85 8.05
C GLU A 82 4.85 -5.11 8.53
N LEU A 83 4.15 -5.01 9.66
CA LEU A 83 3.31 -6.06 10.22
C LEU A 83 1.85 -5.83 9.82
N GLY A 84 1.14 -6.86 9.36
CA GLY A 84 -0.22 -6.73 8.87
C GLY A 84 -0.33 -5.79 7.66
N ALA A 85 0.50 -6.00 6.65
CA ALA A 85 0.61 -5.11 5.49
C ALA A 85 -0.65 -5.05 4.62
N GLY A 86 -1.57 -6.02 4.76
CA GLY A 86 -2.82 -6.09 4.01
C GLY A 86 -2.57 -6.07 2.49
N CYS A 87 -3.12 -5.07 1.80
CA CYS A 87 -2.90 -4.88 0.37
C CYS A 87 -1.52 -4.28 0.02
N GLY A 88 -0.76 -3.80 1.00
CA GLY A 88 0.64 -3.39 0.86
C GLY A 88 0.89 -1.89 0.61
N LEU A 89 -0.09 -1.01 0.86
CA LEU A 89 0.05 0.43 0.60
C LEU A 89 1.30 1.03 1.27
N VAL A 90 1.50 0.82 2.57
CA VAL A 90 2.61 1.46 3.29
C VAL A 90 3.96 0.82 2.92
N ALA A 91 4.03 -0.51 2.80
CA ALA A 91 5.23 -1.20 2.32
C ALA A 91 5.66 -0.66 0.95
N LEU A 92 4.73 -0.51 0.01
CA LEU A 92 5.01 -0.01 -1.32
C LEU A 92 5.38 1.48 -1.31
N THR A 93 4.69 2.31 -0.52
CA THR A 93 5.05 3.72 -0.35
C THR A 93 6.47 3.86 0.19
N THR A 94 6.82 3.13 1.24
CA THR A 94 8.16 3.20 1.85
C THR A 94 9.24 2.63 0.94
N ALA A 95 8.95 1.57 0.18
CA ALA A 95 9.83 1.04 -0.85
C ALA A 95 10.03 2.02 -2.02
N ALA A 96 8.99 2.78 -2.41
CA ALA A 96 9.11 3.82 -3.42
C ALA A 96 10.05 4.97 -3.00
N HIS A 97 10.21 5.19 -1.69
CA HIS A 97 11.23 6.07 -1.10
C HIS A 97 12.60 5.39 -0.90
N GLY A 98 12.83 4.21 -1.50
CA GLY A 98 14.12 3.50 -1.47
C GLY A 98 14.42 2.72 -0.19
N ALA A 99 13.42 2.48 0.66
CA ALA A 99 13.61 1.62 1.82
C ALA A 99 13.76 0.14 1.43
N ASN A 100 14.52 -0.60 2.23
CA ASN A 100 14.59 -2.05 2.21
C ASN A 100 13.48 -2.62 3.11
N VAL A 101 12.31 -2.88 2.51
CA VAL A 101 11.10 -3.27 3.24
C VAL A 101 10.92 -4.80 3.22
N VAL A 102 10.48 -5.37 4.33
CA VAL A 102 9.88 -6.71 4.42
C VAL A 102 8.43 -6.52 4.83
N ALA A 103 7.49 -7.01 4.03
CA ALA A 103 6.07 -6.94 4.35
C ALA A 103 5.59 -8.29 4.89
N THR A 104 4.81 -8.26 5.97
CA THR A 104 4.22 -9.46 6.57
C THR A 104 2.70 -9.40 6.61
N GLU A 105 2.08 -10.57 6.51
CA GLU A 105 0.66 -10.80 6.67
C GLU A 105 0.47 -12.30 6.94
N ARG A 106 -0.70 -12.70 7.42
CA ARG A 106 -1.19 -14.07 7.49
C ARG A 106 -1.00 -14.77 6.15
N ALA A 107 -0.69 -16.06 6.23
CA ALA A 107 -0.33 -16.88 5.06
C ALA A 107 -1.39 -16.84 3.94
N GLU A 108 -2.68 -16.79 4.30
CA GLU A 108 -3.81 -16.71 3.37
C GLU A 108 -3.86 -15.39 2.57
N CYS A 109 -3.27 -14.31 3.07
CA CYS A 109 -3.28 -12.99 2.44
C CYS A 109 -2.03 -12.75 1.57
N LEU A 110 -0.95 -13.50 1.80
CA LEU A 110 0.31 -13.34 1.07
C LEU A 110 0.17 -13.41 -0.46
N PRO A 111 -0.64 -14.31 -1.06
CA PRO A 111 -0.80 -14.34 -2.51
C PRO A 111 -1.34 -13.02 -3.09
N PHE A 112 -2.26 -12.36 -2.37
CA PHE A 112 -2.82 -11.10 -2.83
C PHE A 112 -1.82 -9.94 -2.64
N LEU A 113 -1.16 -9.89 -1.48
CA LEU A 113 -0.11 -8.91 -1.23
C LEU A 113 1.03 -9.02 -2.26
N GLN A 114 1.45 -10.26 -2.59
CA GLN A 114 2.44 -10.54 -3.63
C GLN A 114 2.01 -9.98 -4.99
N ARG A 115 0.74 -10.18 -5.37
CA ARG A 115 0.20 -9.63 -6.62
C ARG A 115 0.31 -8.11 -6.68
N ASN A 116 0.02 -7.41 -5.57
CA ASN A 116 0.19 -5.96 -5.52
C ASN A 116 1.66 -5.53 -5.60
N ILE A 117 2.58 -6.29 -4.99
CA ILE A 117 4.02 -6.03 -5.12
C ILE A 117 4.48 -6.18 -6.59
N GLU A 118 4.01 -7.20 -7.30
CA GLU A 118 4.37 -7.46 -8.69
C GLU A 118 3.90 -6.38 -9.67
N LEU A 119 2.83 -5.65 -9.33
CA LEU A 119 2.38 -4.48 -10.11
C LEU A 119 3.33 -3.28 -10.01
N ASN A 120 4.30 -3.32 -9.10
CA ASN A 120 5.20 -2.22 -8.78
C ASN A 120 6.65 -2.67 -8.96
N PRO A 121 7.24 -2.53 -10.17
CA PRO A 121 8.58 -3.08 -10.47
C PRO A 121 9.70 -2.58 -9.56
N PHE A 122 9.58 -1.37 -9.00
CA PHE A 122 10.55 -0.84 -8.03
C PHE A 122 10.57 -1.60 -6.70
N ALA A 123 9.52 -2.37 -6.41
CA ALA A 123 9.36 -3.21 -5.23
C ALA A 123 9.48 -4.70 -5.55
N ALA A 124 9.90 -5.10 -6.75
CA ALA A 124 9.91 -6.51 -7.18
C ALA A 124 10.78 -7.45 -6.31
N THR A 125 11.69 -6.91 -5.50
CA THR A 125 12.56 -7.67 -4.58
C THR A 125 12.12 -7.61 -3.12
N LEU A 126 10.95 -7.04 -2.83
CA LEU A 126 10.44 -6.80 -1.48
C LEU A 126 10.06 -8.16 -0.85
N PRO A 127 10.79 -8.67 0.17
CA PRO A 127 10.54 -10.00 0.70
C PRO A 127 9.22 -10.07 1.47
N LEU A 128 8.50 -11.18 1.30
CA LEU A 128 7.28 -11.51 2.05
C LEU A 128 7.52 -12.54 3.14
N ARG A 129 6.84 -12.40 4.29
CA ARG A 129 6.84 -13.40 5.36
C ARG A 129 5.45 -13.55 5.96
N ALA A 130 5.10 -14.79 6.31
CA ALA A 130 3.91 -15.05 7.12
C ALA A 130 4.12 -14.56 8.55
N GLU A 131 3.07 -14.02 9.18
CA GLU A 131 3.03 -13.66 10.61
C GLU A 131 2.18 -14.60 11.46
#